data_AF-A0A452Q8T6-F1
#
_entry.id   AF-A0A452Q8T6-F1
#
_cell.length_a   1.000
_cell.length_b   1.000
_cell.length_c   1.000
_cell.angle_alpha   90.00
_cell.angle_beta   90.00
_cell.angle_gamma   90.00
#
_symmetry.space_group_name_H-M   'P 1'
#
loop_
_entity.id
_entity.type
_entity.pdbx_description
1 polymer ?
#
loop_
_entity_poly.entity_id
_entity_poly.type
_entity_poly.pdbx_seq_one_letter_code
_entity_poly.pdbx_strand_id
1 'polypeptide(L)'
;MSLLSLYVAFSPPLAGFPLGSTVQSKTKGIWMWCVPHPCKPKHTLVLLDTEGLGDVEKGDPKNDSWIFALAVLLSSTLVYNSLGTINHQALEQLHYVTELTKLIRAKSSPEEDGTEDSTEFVSFFPDFIWAVRDFSLELKLNDHPITEDEYLENALKLIAGNNSRIQASNRPRECIRHFFPKRKCFVFDRPINDTKLLANIENIPECQLDPKFQTQANNFCSYIFTQGRTKTLREGVTVTGNRLRTLVVTYVDTINTGAVPCLENAVATLAQLENSEAVQRAADHYSKQMAQRVTLPTETLQELLDVHTDCEREAIAVFMEHSFKDEKREFQKTLVELIKDKKEHFLQQNEEASIKYCQSRLNEISQVLMESISAGTFSVPGGYKLYREAKESIEWKYSQLPRKGVKANEVLQRFLQSQVSIEESIWQADKALTDGEKAIAVERVRKEAAEREQELLKQKLLEQQQQIEAQERTLKENIVQLKEKMERERENILKEQSMMLEHKLKVSLAMALAMLGGPSSGTSGKDG
;
A
#
# COMPACT_ATOMS: atom_id res chain seq x y z
N MET A 1 -28.98 19.41 -18.62
CA MET A 1 -27.56 19.58 -18.20
C MET A 1 -27.24 18.48 -17.20
N SER A 2 -26.28 17.58 -17.49
CA SER A 2 -25.79 16.64 -16.47
C SER A 2 -25.13 17.44 -15.35
N LEU A 3 -25.39 17.07 -14.10
CA LEU A 3 -24.70 17.66 -12.96
C LEU A 3 -23.18 17.48 -13.07
N LEU A 4 -22.72 16.43 -13.75
CA LEU A 4 -21.30 16.16 -13.98
C LEU A 4 -20.67 17.12 -14.99
N SER A 5 -21.43 17.66 -15.94
CA SER A 5 -20.95 18.70 -16.86
C SER A 5 -20.75 20.05 -16.17
N LEU A 6 -21.47 20.34 -15.07
CA LEU A 6 -21.24 21.54 -14.25
C LEU A 6 -19.87 21.52 -13.57
N TYR A 7 -19.37 20.33 -13.19
CA TYR A 7 -18.01 20.20 -12.61
C TYR A 7 -16.90 20.54 -13.59
N VAL A 8 -17.18 20.36 -14.88
CA VAL A 8 -16.22 20.54 -15.98
C VAL A 8 -16.21 21.99 -16.46
N ALA A 9 -17.34 22.69 -16.35
CA ALA A 9 -17.46 24.10 -16.71
C ALA A 9 -16.47 25.01 -15.95
N PHE A 10 -16.06 24.62 -14.74
CA PHE A 10 -15.04 25.34 -13.96
C PHE A 10 -13.59 25.02 -14.32
N SER A 11 -13.34 24.21 -15.36
CA SER A 11 -12.01 23.89 -15.87
C SER A 11 -11.96 23.90 -17.41
N PRO A 12 -11.79 25.08 -18.05
CA PRO A 12 -11.63 25.15 -19.52
C PRO A 12 -10.27 24.55 -19.95
N PRO A 13 -10.15 23.87 -21.12
CA PRO A 13 -11.04 23.86 -22.28
C PRO A 13 -11.45 22.44 -22.78
N LEU A 14 -11.89 21.53 -21.90
CA LEU A 14 -12.23 20.16 -22.31
C LEU A 14 -13.75 19.93 -22.36
N ALA A 15 -14.24 19.48 -23.52
CA ALA A 15 -15.61 19.04 -23.72
C ALA A 15 -15.97 17.95 -22.69
N GLY A 16 -17.12 18.13 -22.02
CA GLY A 16 -17.52 17.29 -20.89
C GLY A 16 -17.99 15.88 -21.25
N PHE A 17 -18.61 15.17 -20.30
CA PHE A 17 -19.40 13.98 -20.64
C PHE A 17 -20.53 14.36 -21.60
N PRO A 18 -20.78 13.55 -22.65
CA PRO A 18 -21.75 13.89 -23.68
C PRO A 18 -23.20 13.83 -23.16
N LEU A 19 -24.02 14.86 -23.41
CA LEU A 19 -25.43 14.89 -22.99
C LEU A 19 -26.40 14.41 -24.07
N GLY A 20 -27.38 13.59 -23.68
CA GLY A 20 -28.51 13.23 -24.53
C GLY A 20 -29.55 14.35 -24.57
N SER A 21 -30.03 14.69 -25.77
CA SER A 21 -31.17 15.61 -25.98
C SER A 21 -32.44 14.87 -26.45
N THR A 22 -32.34 13.56 -26.66
CA THR A 22 -33.39 12.67 -27.15
C THR A 22 -33.93 11.79 -26.03
N VAL A 23 -35.06 11.12 -26.28
CA VAL A 23 -35.63 10.11 -25.36
C VAL A 23 -34.74 8.89 -25.16
N GLN A 24 -33.79 8.66 -26.08
CA GLN A 24 -32.80 7.60 -25.96
C GLN A 24 -31.68 7.98 -25.00
N SER A 25 -31.30 7.04 -24.12
CA SER A 25 -30.18 7.21 -23.21
C SER A 25 -28.85 7.29 -23.97
N LYS A 26 -27.98 8.22 -23.55
CA LYS A 26 -26.69 8.48 -24.21
C LYS A 26 -25.52 7.77 -23.53
N THR A 27 -25.41 7.92 -22.20
CA THR A 27 -24.40 7.21 -21.42
C THR A 27 -24.79 5.74 -21.33
N LYS A 28 -23.88 4.84 -21.72
CA LYS A 28 -24.04 3.38 -21.59
C LYS A 28 -22.95 2.83 -20.66
N GLY A 29 -23.33 2.05 -19.66
CA GLY A 29 -22.44 1.56 -18.61
C GLY A 29 -21.98 2.65 -17.62
N ILE A 30 -20.69 2.67 -17.29
CA ILE A 30 -20.08 3.66 -16.38
C ILE A 30 -18.89 4.30 -17.10
N TRP A 31 -18.94 5.63 -17.25
CA TRP A 31 -17.87 6.43 -17.83
C TRP A 31 -17.05 7.06 -16.71
N MET A 32 -15.74 7.16 -16.91
CA MET A 32 -14.81 7.69 -15.91
C MET A 32 -14.01 8.86 -16.49
N TRP A 33 -13.81 9.90 -15.68
CA TRP A 33 -12.90 10.98 -16.00
C TRP A 33 -12.05 11.38 -14.79
N CYS A 34 -10.74 11.33 -14.97
CA CYS A 34 -9.76 11.70 -13.96
C CYS A 34 -9.23 13.11 -14.23
N VAL A 35 -9.37 14.01 -13.26
CA VAL A 35 -8.82 15.39 -13.32
C VAL A 35 -8.07 15.73 -12.03
N PRO A 36 -7.09 16.65 -12.06
CA PRO A 36 -6.47 17.14 -10.84
C PRO A 36 -7.52 17.74 -9.89
N HIS A 37 -7.42 17.44 -8.59
CA HIS A 37 -8.40 17.95 -7.65
C HIS A 37 -8.19 19.47 -7.42
N PRO A 38 -9.22 20.32 -7.60
CA PRO A 38 -9.05 21.78 -7.61
C PRO A 38 -8.57 22.35 -6.27
N CYS A 39 -9.02 21.77 -5.14
CA CYS A 39 -8.63 22.22 -3.79
C CYS A 39 -7.58 21.34 -3.09
N LYS A 40 -7.10 20.24 -3.69
CA LYS A 40 -6.24 19.25 -3.03
C LYS A 40 -5.05 18.89 -3.94
N PRO A 41 -3.88 19.55 -3.79
CA PRO A 41 -2.78 19.51 -4.77
C PRO A 41 -2.18 18.11 -5.07
N LYS A 42 -2.36 17.15 -4.15
CA LYS A 42 -1.84 15.77 -4.27
C LYS A 42 -2.93 14.73 -4.53
N HIS A 43 -4.13 15.16 -4.92
CA HIS A 43 -5.27 14.28 -5.14
C HIS A 43 -5.79 14.40 -6.58
N THR A 44 -6.38 13.31 -7.05
CA THR A 44 -7.11 13.24 -8.31
C THR A 44 -8.60 13.16 -7.99
N LEU A 45 -9.40 14.01 -8.64
CA LEU A 45 -10.84 13.88 -8.65
C LEU A 45 -11.23 12.91 -9.77
N VAL A 46 -11.92 11.83 -9.41
CA VAL A 46 -12.44 10.85 -10.36
C VAL A 46 -13.95 11.02 -10.43
N LEU A 47 -14.44 11.41 -11.60
CA LEU A 47 -15.86 11.57 -11.90
C LEU A 47 -16.36 10.30 -12.58
N LEU A 48 -17.42 9.69 -12.03
CA LEU A 48 -18.07 8.51 -12.59
C LEU A 48 -19.47 8.90 -13.07
N ASP A 49 -19.70 8.89 -14.38
CA ASP A 49 -21.01 9.11 -15.00
C ASP A 49 -21.64 7.75 -15.32
N THR A 50 -22.84 7.50 -14.80
CA THR A 50 -23.51 6.21 -14.96
C THR A 50 -24.64 6.32 -15.98
N GLU A 51 -24.92 5.22 -16.66
CA GLU A 51 -26.13 5.08 -17.46
C GLU A 51 -27.39 5.31 -16.60
N GLY A 52 -28.42 5.93 -17.19
CA GLY A 52 -29.69 6.21 -16.52
C GLY A 52 -30.40 4.92 -16.10
N LEU A 53 -30.88 4.88 -14.85
CA LEU A 53 -31.65 3.76 -14.31
C LEU A 53 -33.06 3.74 -14.90
N GLY A 54 -33.60 2.55 -15.18
CA GLY A 54 -34.96 2.38 -15.69
C GLY A 54 -35.15 2.73 -17.16
N ASP A 55 -34.08 2.68 -17.97
CA ASP A 55 -34.17 2.88 -19.41
C ASP A 55 -34.93 1.74 -20.09
N VAL A 56 -35.99 2.09 -20.81
CA VAL A 56 -36.96 1.18 -21.42
C VAL A 56 -36.33 0.33 -22.53
N GLU A 57 -35.23 0.80 -23.15
CA GLU A 57 -34.51 0.05 -24.18
C GLU A 57 -33.56 -1.02 -23.61
N LYS A 58 -33.43 -1.14 -22.28
CA LYS A 58 -32.60 -2.15 -21.64
C LYS A 58 -33.28 -3.52 -21.62
N GLY A 59 -32.57 -4.53 -22.12
CA GLY A 59 -33.05 -5.92 -22.14
C GLY A 59 -32.99 -6.66 -20.80
N ASP A 60 -32.11 -6.27 -19.87
CA ASP A 60 -31.97 -6.91 -18.55
C ASP A 60 -32.01 -5.88 -17.40
N PRO A 61 -33.06 -5.86 -16.57
CA PRO A 61 -33.18 -4.96 -15.43
C PRO A 61 -32.11 -5.21 -14.35
N LYS A 62 -31.44 -6.37 -14.33
CA LYS A 62 -30.36 -6.65 -13.36
C LYS A 62 -29.12 -5.80 -13.59
N ASN A 63 -28.91 -5.32 -14.81
CA ASN A 63 -27.76 -4.47 -15.12
C ASN A 63 -27.82 -3.13 -14.37
N ASP A 64 -29.02 -2.60 -14.15
CA ASP A 64 -29.21 -1.35 -13.40
C ASP A 64 -28.79 -1.50 -11.94
N SER A 65 -29.19 -2.61 -11.31
CA SER A 65 -28.79 -2.90 -9.94
C SER A 65 -27.28 -3.10 -9.81
N TRP A 66 -26.62 -3.70 -10.81
CA TRP A 66 -25.15 -3.82 -10.85
C TRP A 66 -24.42 -2.49 -11.09
N ILE A 67 -24.90 -1.65 -12.00
CA ILE A 67 -24.36 -0.30 -12.22
C ILE A 67 -24.45 0.51 -10.92
N PHE A 68 -25.59 0.44 -10.25
CA PHE A 68 -25.80 1.11 -8.97
C PHE A 68 -24.86 0.56 -7.88
N ALA A 69 -24.74 -0.76 -7.76
CA ALA A 69 -23.83 -1.40 -6.80
C ALA A 69 -22.35 -1.02 -7.06
N LEU A 70 -21.90 -1.02 -8.32
CA LEU A 70 -20.55 -0.58 -8.69
C LEU A 70 -20.32 0.90 -8.39
N ALA A 71 -21.30 1.77 -8.65
CA ALA A 71 -21.21 3.19 -8.30
C ALA A 71 -21.04 3.40 -6.79
N VAL A 72 -21.75 2.61 -5.96
CA VAL A 72 -21.58 2.61 -4.50
C VAL A 72 -20.19 2.13 -4.11
N LEU A 73 -19.73 1.01 -4.67
CA LEU A 73 -18.44 0.40 -4.30
C LEU A 73 -17.24 1.29 -4.67
N LEU A 74 -17.28 1.92 -5.84
CA LEU A 74 -16.14 2.64 -6.41
C LEU A 74 -16.06 4.11 -5.98
N SER A 75 -17.18 4.73 -5.58
CA SER A 75 -17.21 6.15 -5.21
C SER A 75 -16.93 6.40 -3.72
N SER A 76 -16.42 7.60 -3.41
CA SER A 76 -16.41 8.14 -2.04
C SER A 76 -17.61 9.05 -1.75
N THR A 77 -18.30 9.49 -2.80
CA THR A 77 -19.52 10.28 -2.73
C THR A 77 -20.44 9.85 -3.87
N LEU A 78 -21.64 9.39 -3.51
CA LEU A 78 -22.67 8.96 -4.45
C LEU A 78 -23.68 10.09 -4.60
N VAL A 79 -23.82 10.59 -5.83
CA VAL A 79 -24.83 11.61 -6.16
C VAL A 79 -26.02 10.93 -6.83
N TYR A 80 -27.14 10.87 -6.11
CA TYR A 80 -28.41 10.43 -6.67
C TYR A 80 -29.17 11.64 -7.23
N ASN A 81 -29.40 11.63 -8.54
CA ASN A 81 -30.04 12.74 -9.26
C ASN A 81 -31.47 12.36 -9.66
N SER A 82 -32.45 13.17 -9.24
CA SER A 82 -33.87 13.00 -9.59
C SER A 82 -34.50 14.31 -10.05
N LEU A 83 -35.60 14.23 -10.80
CA LEU A 83 -36.40 15.39 -11.20
C LEU A 83 -37.55 15.63 -10.20
N GLY A 84 -37.92 16.90 -9.98
CA GLY A 84 -39.10 17.30 -9.24
C GLY A 84 -38.90 17.34 -7.73
N THR A 85 -39.54 16.43 -6.99
CA THR A 85 -39.61 16.46 -5.52
C THR A 85 -39.38 15.07 -4.93
N ILE A 86 -38.94 14.98 -3.67
CA ILE A 86 -38.81 13.72 -2.95
C ILE A 86 -40.18 13.26 -2.46
N ASN A 87 -40.93 12.60 -3.34
CA ASN A 87 -42.23 12.01 -3.04
C ASN A 87 -42.13 10.49 -2.85
N HIS A 88 -43.27 9.81 -2.64
CA HIS A 88 -43.27 8.36 -2.45
C HIS A 88 -42.72 7.60 -3.67
N GLN A 89 -43.05 8.04 -4.88
CA GLN A 89 -42.58 7.44 -6.13
C GLN A 89 -41.05 7.56 -6.28
N ALA A 90 -40.47 8.72 -5.93
CA ALA A 90 -39.02 8.91 -5.95
C ALA A 90 -38.30 7.97 -4.97
N LEU A 91 -38.92 7.68 -3.82
CA LEU A 91 -38.39 6.71 -2.85
C LEU A 91 -38.56 5.25 -3.29
N GLU A 92 -39.64 4.92 -4.02
CA GLU A 92 -39.81 3.59 -4.63
C GLU A 92 -38.77 3.35 -5.75
N GLN A 93 -38.40 4.40 -6.49
CA GLN A 93 -37.31 4.33 -7.48
C GLN A 93 -35.94 4.05 -6.85
N LEU A 94 -35.78 4.28 -5.54
CA LEU A 94 -34.60 3.90 -4.76
C LEU A 94 -34.63 2.46 -4.25
N HIS A 95 -35.51 1.59 -4.78
CA HIS A 95 -35.50 0.16 -4.46
C HIS A 95 -34.12 -0.50 -4.69
N TYR A 96 -33.30 0.01 -5.62
CA TYR A 96 -31.91 -0.43 -5.82
C TYR A 96 -31.08 -0.39 -4.54
N VAL A 97 -31.32 0.59 -3.65
CA VAL A 97 -30.65 0.66 -2.35
C VAL A 97 -31.03 -0.54 -1.48
N THR A 98 -32.28 -1.00 -1.55
CA THR A 98 -32.75 -2.17 -0.79
C THR A 98 -32.20 -3.49 -1.35
N GLU A 99 -31.69 -3.49 -2.58
CA GLU A 99 -31.05 -4.65 -3.21
C GLU A 99 -29.54 -4.71 -2.93
N LEU A 100 -28.91 -3.64 -2.44
CA LEU A 100 -27.48 -3.61 -2.17
C LEU A 100 -27.02 -4.74 -1.24
N THR A 101 -27.84 -5.11 -0.25
CA THR A 101 -27.55 -6.23 0.66
C THR A 101 -27.52 -7.60 -0.04
N LYS A 102 -28.14 -7.71 -1.21
CA LYS A 102 -28.09 -8.92 -2.05
C LYS A 102 -26.94 -8.89 -3.05
N LEU A 103 -26.44 -7.70 -3.38
CA LEU A 103 -25.47 -7.45 -4.46
C LEU A 103 -24.07 -7.12 -3.95
N ILE A 104 -23.91 -6.88 -2.64
CA ILE A 104 -22.63 -6.58 -2.01
C ILE A 104 -22.55 -7.38 -0.71
N ARG A 105 -21.41 -8.04 -0.49
CA ARG A 105 -21.08 -8.67 0.79
C ARG A 105 -19.96 -7.90 1.48
N ALA A 106 -20.10 -7.73 2.78
CA ALA A 106 -19.05 -7.13 3.59
C ALA A 106 -17.94 -8.16 3.89
N LYS A 107 -18.36 -9.37 4.30
CA LYS A 107 -17.51 -10.49 4.69
C LYS A 107 -17.63 -11.69 3.76
N SER A 108 -16.58 -12.50 3.74
CA SER A 108 -16.50 -13.75 2.96
C SER A 108 -17.26 -14.92 3.62
N SER A 109 -17.33 -14.95 4.95
CA SER A 109 -18.05 -15.97 5.72
C SER A 109 -19.46 -15.50 6.10
N PRO A 110 -20.51 -16.33 5.94
CA PRO A 110 -21.83 -16.02 6.50
C PRO A 110 -21.74 -16.02 8.04
N GLU A 111 -22.21 -14.95 8.70
CA GLU A 111 -22.25 -14.90 10.17
C GLU A 111 -23.26 -15.94 10.71
N GLU A 112 -22.85 -16.70 11.73
CA GLU A 112 -23.68 -17.76 12.36
C GLU A 112 -24.91 -17.19 13.10
N ASP A 113 -24.95 -15.89 13.38
CA ASP A 113 -25.90 -15.27 14.31
C ASP A 113 -26.95 -14.36 13.64
N GLY A 114 -27.07 -14.41 12.30
CA GLY A 114 -28.12 -13.69 11.56
C GLY A 114 -28.09 -12.16 11.69
N THR A 115 -27.02 -11.60 12.25
CA THR A 115 -26.79 -10.16 12.32
C THR A 115 -26.38 -9.66 10.94
N GLU A 116 -27.10 -8.67 10.42
CA GLU A 116 -26.95 -8.23 9.04
C GLU A 116 -25.60 -7.56 8.77
N ASP A 117 -24.98 -7.92 7.63
CA ASP A 117 -23.88 -7.21 6.93
C ASP A 117 -24.12 -5.68 6.81
N SER A 118 -25.38 -5.24 6.99
CA SER A 118 -25.83 -3.85 6.93
C SER A 118 -25.05 -2.90 7.83
N THR A 119 -24.52 -3.40 8.96
CA THR A 119 -23.78 -2.56 9.89
C THR A 119 -22.32 -2.33 9.50
N GLU A 120 -21.77 -3.20 8.66
CA GLU A 120 -20.39 -3.12 8.20
C GLU A 120 -20.23 -2.23 6.95
N PHE A 121 -21.33 -1.92 6.28
CA PHE A 121 -21.34 -1.03 5.11
C PHE A 121 -21.01 0.42 5.47
N VAL A 122 -21.29 0.83 6.71
CA VAL A 122 -21.13 2.21 7.20
C VAL A 122 -19.71 2.74 7.04
N SER A 123 -18.69 1.88 7.21
CA SER A 123 -17.29 2.33 7.16
C SER A 123 -16.76 2.55 5.74
N PHE A 124 -17.40 1.95 4.73
CA PHE A 124 -16.90 1.94 3.36
C PHE A 124 -17.83 2.65 2.36
N PHE A 125 -19.12 2.73 2.68
CA PHE A 125 -20.10 3.33 1.78
C PHE A 125 -19.85 4.83 1.62
N PRO A 126 -20.13 5.37 0.42
CA PRO A 126 -19.88 6.76 0.12
C PRO A 126 -20.77 7.69 0.93
N ASP A 127 -20.42 8.99 0.96
CA ASP A 127 -21.38 10.01 1.35
C ASP A 127 -22.53 10.04 0.34
N PHE A 128 -23.78 10.13 0.81
CA PHE A 128 -24.95 10.16 -0.07
C PHE A 128 -25.40 11.60 -0.29
N ILE A 129 -25.54 11.99 -1.55
CA ILE A 129 -26.07 13.30 -1.93
C ILE A 129 -27.28 13.12 -2.81
N TRP A 130 -28.41 13.69 -2.39
CA TRP A 130 -29.60 13.76 -3.23
C TRP A 130 -29.66 15.12 -3.92
N ALA A 131 -29.45 15.11 -5.24
CA ALA A 131 -29.56 16.27 -6.09
C ALA A 131 -30.95 16.28 -6.77
N VAL A 132 -31.81 17.19 -6.32
CA VAL A 132 -33.20 17.32 -6.79
C VAL A 132 -33.28 18.45 -7.82
N ARG A 133 -33.52 18.08 -9.07
CA ARG A 133 -33.55 18.98 -10.23
C ARG A 133 -34.95 19.51 -10.48
N ASP A 134 -35.04 20.70 -11.06
CA ASP A 134 -36.29 21.37 -11.41
C ASP A 134 -37.24 21.48 -10.20
N PHE A 135 -36.67 21.82 -9.04
CA PHE A 135 -37.40 21.96 -7.80
C PHE A 135 -38.33 23.19 -7.87
N SER A 136 -39.59 23.00 -7.50
CA SER A 136 -40.66 23.99 -7.68
C SER A 136 -41.42 24.34 -6.40
N LEU A 137 -41.02 23.75 -5.26
CA LEU A 137 -41.65 24.01 -3.96
C LEU A 137 -40.89 25.07 -3.17
N GLU A 138 -41.58 25.72 -2.23
CA GLU A 138 -40.91 26.49 -1.18
C GLU A 138 -40.42 25.54 -0.10
N LEU A 139 -39.16 25.70 0.34
CA LEU A 139 -38.60 24.94 1.46
C LEU A 139 -39.16 25.43 2.80
N LYS A 140 -40.41 25.07 3.07
CA LYS A 140 -41.11 25.36 4.32
C LYS A 140 -41.77 24.11 4.88
N LEU A 141 -41.73 23.96 6.19
CA LEU A 141 -42.43 22.93 6.94
C LEU A 141 -43.17 23.60 8.10
N ASN A 142 -44.50 23.42 8.17
CA ASN A 142 -45.35 24.12 9.14
C ASN A 142 -45.13 25.65 9.15
N ASP A 143 -45.09 26.27 7.96
CA ASP A 143 -44.82 27.69 7.72
C ASP A 143 -43.43 28.21 8.16
N HIS A 144 -42.57 27.34 8.69
CA HIS A 144 -41.19 27.67 9.02
C HIS A 144 -40.25 27.33 7.86
N PRO A 145 -39.31 28.22 7.50
CA PRO A 145 -38.30 27.92 6.49
C PRO A 145 -37.39 26.79 6.98
N ILE A 146 -37.10 25.85 6.08
CA ILE A 146 -36.19 24.73 6.32
C ILE A 146 -35.05 24.74 5.31
N THR A 147 -33.96 24.08 5.67
CA THR A 147 -32.83 23.80 4.78
C THR A 147 -33.12 22.63 3.84
N GLU A 148 -32.34 22.47 2.77
CA GLU A 148 -32.43 21.30 1.89
C GLU A 148 -32.17 20.00 2.65
N ASP A 149 -31.25 20.01 3.62
CA ASP A 149 -30.92 18.84 4.43
C ASP A 149 -32.08 18.45 5.35
N GLU A 150 -32.75 19.42 5.97
CA GLU A 150 -33.96 19.17 6.76
C GLU A 150 -35.11 18.64 5.90
N TYR A 151 -35.22 19.11 4.65
CA TYR A 151 -36.18 18.57 3.68
C TYR A 151 -35.93 17.08 3.40
N LEU A 152 -34.67 16.70 3.18
CA LEU A 152 -34.28 15.30 2.98
C LEU A 152 -34.52 14.43 4.23
N GLU A 153 -34.12 14.90 5.41
CA GLU A 153 -34.31 14.15 6.66
C GLU A 153 -35.80 14.00 7.00
N ASN A 154 -36.64 14.98 6.66
CA ASN A 154 -38.10 14.86 6.75
C ASN A 154 -38.65 13.80 5.77
N ALA A 155 -38.16 13.76 4.52
CA ALA A 155 -38.59 12.76 3.54
C ALA A 155 -38.17 11.32 3.93
N LEU A 156 -37.02 11.18 4.61
CA LEU A 156 -36.49 9.92 5.13
C LEU A 156 -37.03 9.55 6.52
N LYS A 157 -37.91 10.36 7.10
CA LYS A 157 -38.57 10.04 8.38
C LYS A 157 -39.40 8.77 8.22
N LEU A 158 -39.22 7.84 9.16
CA LEU A 158 -39.97 6.59 9.16
C LEU A 158 -41.43 6.85 9.52
N ILE A 159 -42.32 6.17 8.82
CA ILE A 159 -43.76 6.25 9.04
C ILE A 159 -44.11 5.29 10.17
N ALA A 160 -44.82 5.78 11.20
CA ALA A 160 -45.25 4.97 12.33
C ALA A 160 -46.34 3.96 11.91
N GLY A 161 -46.24 2.74 12.44
CA GLY A 161 -47.16 1.63 12.16
C GLY A 161 -46.45 0.41 11.57
N ASN A 162 -47.16 -0.73 11.56
CA ASN A 162 -46.56 -2.02 11.21
C ASN A 162 -47.31 -2.79 10.10
N ASN A 163 -48.08 -2.09 9.27
CA ASN A 163 -48.75 -2.75 8.14
C ASN A 163 -47.78 -2.96 6.96
N SER A 164 -48.12 -3.88 6.06
CA SER A 164 -47.23 -4.27 4.94
C SER A 164 -46.88 -3.10 4.00
N ARG A 165 -47.79 -2.14 3.79
CA ARG A 165 -47.53 -0.95 2.96
C ARG A 165 -46.55 0.01 3.64
N ILE A 166 -46.67 0.20 4.95
CA ILE A 166 -45.75 1.01 5.75
C ILE A 166 -44.37 0.37 5.77
N GLN A 167 -44.29 -0.96 5.95
CA GLN A 167 -43.01 -1.68 5.86
C GLN A 167 -42.35 -1.52 4.49
N ALA A 168 -43.10 -1.69 3.39
CA ALA A 168 -42.58 -1.49 2.04
C ALA A 168 -42.08 -0.06 1.80
N SER A 169 -42.79 0.94 2.34
CA SER A 169 -42.42 2.35 2.26
C SER A 169 -41.20 2.68 3.15
N ASN A 170 -41.11 2.10 4.34
CA ASN A 170 -40.01 2.35 5.28
C ASN A 170 -38.71 1.66 4.85
N ARG A 171 -38.77 0.51 4.17
CA ARG A 171 -37.58 -0.24 3.75
C ARG A 171 -36.51 0.59 3.01
N PRO A 172 -36.82 1.35 1.93
CA PRO A 172 -35.82 2.21 1.30
C PRO A 172 -35.31 3.31 2.23
N ARG A 173 -36.16 3.87 3.09
CA ARG A 173 -35.75 4.91 4.08
C ARG A 173 -34.79 4.34 5.11
N GLU A 174 -35.08 3.16 5.63
CA GLU A 174 -34.22 2.44 6.56
C GLU A 174 -32.87 2.15 5.91
N CYS A 175 -32.85 1.57 4.71
CA CYS A 175 -31.61 1.27 4.00
C CYS A 175 -30.76 2.52 3.78
N ILE A 176 -31.35 3.64 3.31
CA ILE A 176 -30.59 4.89 3.10
C ILE A 176 -29.98 5.40 4.40
N ARG A 177 -30.74 5.38 5.51
CA ARG A 177 -30.27 5.85 6.82
C ARG A 177 -29.21 4.95 7.43
N HIS A 178 -29.33 3.63 7.22
CA HIS A 178 -28.37 2.65 7.73
C HIS A 178 -27.08 2.69 6.93
N PHE A 179 -27.15 2.62 5.60
CA PHE A 179 -25.98 2.44 4.74
C PHE A 179 -25.16 3.72 4.54
N PHE A 180 -25.81 4.89 4.52
CA PHE A 180 -25.14 6.15 4.22
C PHE A 180 -25.16 7.06 5.46
N PRO A 181 -24.10 7.08 6.28
CA PRO A 181 -24.09 7.84 7.54
C PRO A 181 -24.18 9.34 7.33
N LYS A 182 -23.49 9.86 6.30
CA LYS A 182 -23.53 11.26 5.90
C LYS A 182 -24.44 11.39 4.69
N ARG A 183 -25.47 12.23 4.84
CA ARG A 183 -26.46 12.53 3.80
C ARG A 183 -26.51 14.04 3.61
N LYS A 184 -26.60 14.49 2.36
CA LYS A 184 -26.70 15.90 1.98
C LYS A 184 -27.76 16.06 0.90
N CYS A 185 -28.48 17.17 0.90
CA CYS A 185 -29.41 17.49 -0.17
C CYS A 185 -29.04 18.81 -0.86
N PHE A 186 -29.27 18.85 -2.17
CA PHE A 186 -29.23 20.07 -2.96
C PHE A 186 -30.47 20.11 -3.83
N VAL A 187 -31.17 21.24 -3.82
CA VAL A 187 -32.25 21.52 -4.76
C VAL A 187 -31.74 22.47 -5.83
N PHE A 188 -32.17 22.24 -7.07
CA PHE A 188 -31.80 23.05 -8.21
C PHE A 188 -33.05 23.56 -8.90
N ASP A 189 -33.13 24.87 -9.05
CA ASP A 189 -34.14 25.52 -9.86
C ASP A 189 -33.92 25.13 -11.34
N ARG A 190 -34.93 25.35 -12.17
CA ARG A 190 -34.82 25.04 -13.59
C ARG A 190 -33.73 25.93 -14.22
N PRO A 191 -32.72 25.36 -14.92
CA PRO A 191 -31.59 26.15 -15.42
C PRO A 191 -31.98 27.23 -16.44
N ILE A 192 -33.00 26.93 -17.26
CA ILE A 192 -33.56 27.85 -18.24
C ILE A 192 -35.02 27.47 -18.52
N ASN A 193 -35.88 28.46 -18.67
CA ASN A 193 -37.31 28.25 -18.90
C ASN A 193 -37.64 27.86 -20.34
N ASP A 194 -36.83 28.28 -21.32
CA ASP A 194 -37.02 27.94 -22.73
C ASP A 194 -36.61 26.49 -23.00
N THR A 195 -37.59 25.66 -23.38
CA THR A 195 -37.41 24.24 -23.66
C THR A 195 -36.50 23.95 -24.87
N LYS A 196 -36.46 24.81 -25.89
CA LYS A 196 -35.58 24.62 -27.06
C LYS A 196 -34.12 24.89 -26.70
N LEU A 197 -33.89 25.92 -25.89
CA LEU A 197 -32.58 26.22 -25.34
C LEU A 197 -32.15 25.13 -24.34
N LEU A 198 -33.06 24.64 -23.51
CA LEU A 198 -32.79 23.55 -22.57
C LEU A 198 -32.29 22.27 -23.27
N ALA A 199 -32.81 21.95 -24.46
CA ALA A 199 -32.35 20.81 -25.26
C ALA A 199 -30.91 20.97 -25.79
N ASN A 200 -30.43 22.21 -25.92
CA ASN A 200 -29.09 22.57 -26.39
C ASN A 200 -28.22 23.20 -25.29
N ILE A 201 -28.51 22.90 -24.03
CA ILE A 201 -27.89 23.54 -22.86
C ILE A 201 -26.37 23.40 -22.78
N GLU A 202 -25.77 22.42 -23.46
CA GLU A 202 -24.30 22.29 -23.58
C GLU A 202 -23.64 23.49 -24.27
N ASN A 203 -24.38 24.13 -25.20
CA ASN A 203 -23.87 25.22 -26.03
C ASN A 203 -24.29 26.60 -25.50
N ILE A 204 -24.96 26.65 -24.34
CA ILE A 204 -25.44 27.89 -23.75
C ILE A 204 -24.37 28.44 -22.81
N PRO A 205 -23.93 29.70 -23.00
CA PRO A 205 -23.02 30.36 -22.06
C PRO A 205 -23.62 30.43 -20.66
N GLU A 206 -22.79 30.24 -19.63
CA GLU A 206 -23.23 30.23 -18.22
C GLU A 206 -24.00 31.50 -17.83
N CYS A 207 -23.63 32.67 -18.38
CA CYS A 207 -24.30 33.94 -18.13
C CYS A 207 -25.78 34.00 -18.57
N GLN A 208 -26.24 33.05 -19.39
CA GLN A 208 -27.64 32.95 -19.83
C GLN A 208 -28.48 32.01 -18.94
N LEU A 209 -27.86 31.29 -18.01
CA LEU A 209 -28.55 30.43 -17.07
C LEU A 209 -29.20 31.25 -15.96
N ASP A 210 -30.22 30.70 -15.31
CA ASP A 210 -30.85 31.35 -14.16
C ASP A 210 -29.81 31.63 -13.05
N PRO A 211 -29.73 32.88 -12.51
CA PRO A 211 -28.74 33.22 -11.50
C PRO A 211 -28.84 32.42 -10.20
N LYS A 212 -30.05 32.00 -9.80
CA LYS A 212 -30.23 31.13 -8.63
C LYS A 212 -29.68 29.74 -8.91
N PHE A 213 -29.96 29.20 -10.09
CA PHE A 213 -29.39 27.93 -10.53
C PHE A 213 -27.85 27.97 -10.54
N GLN A 214 -27.25 29.03 -11.07
CA GLN A 214 -25.79 29.21 -11.05
C GLN A 214 -25.24 29.22 -9.62
N THR A 215 -25.92 29.91 -8.70
CA THR A 215 -25.52 29.94 -7.28
C THR A 215 -25.64 28.56 -6.62
N GLN A 216 -26.74 27.84 -6.87
CA GLN A 216 -26.95 26.47 -6.37
C GLN A 216 -25.90 25.50 -6.92
N ALA A 217 -25.58 25.59 -8.21
CA ALA A 217 -24.53 24.79 -8.86
C ALA A 217 -23.14 25.05 -8.26
N ASN A 218 -22.79 26.33 -8.06
CA ASN A 218 -21.53 26.73 -7.42
C ASN A 218 -21.41 26.20 -5.99
N ASN A 219 -22.49 26.28 -5.21
CA ASN A 219 -22.53 25.76 -3.84
C ASN A 219 -22.35 24.24 -3.81
N PHE A 220 -23.00 23.52 -4.73
CA PHE A 220 -22.86 22.08 -4.88
C PHE A 220 -21.42 21.67 -5.24
N CYS A 221 -20.82 22.30 -6.26
CA CYS A 221 -19.43 22.03 -6.65
C CYS A 221 -18.44 22.36 -5.51
N SER A 222 -18.62 23.51 -4.86
CA SER A 222 -17.80 23.93 -3.71
C SER A 222 -17.88 22.92 -2.56
N TYR A 223 -19.08 22.40 -2.27
CA TYR A 223 -19.27 21.37 -1.28
C TYR A 223 -18.51 20.08 -1.63
N ILE A 224 -18.61 19.58 -2.87
CA ILE A 224 -17.85 18.38 -3.27
C ILE A 224 -16.34 18.60 -3.16
N PHE A 225 -15.82 19.73 -3.62
CA PHE A 225 -14.38 19.99 -3.58
C PHE A 225 -13.84 20.16 -2.15
N THR A 226 -14.64 20.69 -1.23
CA THR A 226 -14.21 20.94 0.15
C THR A 226 -14.51 19.78 1.10
N GLN A 227 -15.69 19.17 0.97
CA GLN A 227 -16.21 18.14 1.87
C GLN A 227 -16.07 16.71 1.32
N GLY A 228 -15.83 16.56 0.02
CA GLY A 228 -15.64 15.25 -0.61
C GLY A 228 -14.46 14.52 0.00
N ARG A 229 -14.69 13.29 0.48
CA ARG A 229 -13.66 12.47 1.12
C ARG A 229 -12.84 11.72 0.07
N THR A 230 -11.58 11.46 0.39
CA THR A 230 -10.77 10.53 -0.41
C THR A 230 -11.35 9.13 -0.26
N LYS A 231 -11.44 8.36 -1.34
CA LYS A 231 -11.91 6.98 -1.25
C LYS A 231 -10.95 6.15 -0.43
N THR A 232 -11.46 5.48 0.60
CA THR A 232 -10.72 4.56 1.46
C THR A 232 -11.41 3.20 1.46
N LEU A 233 -10.61 2.14 1.59
CA LEU A 233 -11.07 0.80 1.97
C LEU A 233 -11.09 0.69 3.50
N ARG A 234 -11.40 -0.50 4.03
CA ARG A 234 -11.24 -0.79 5.46
C ARG A 234 -9.82 -0.49 5.93
N GLU A 235 -9.69 -0.22 7.23
CA GLU A 235 -8.43 0.07 7.91
C GLU A 235 -7.75 1.37 7.41
N GLY A 236 -8.51 2.24 6.74
CA GLY A 236 -8.04 3.55 6.27
C GLY A 236 -7.17 3.50 5.01
N VAL A 237 -7.14 2.37 4.31
CA VAL A 237 -6.33 2.18 3.10
C VAL A 237 -6.83 3.11 1.99
N THR A 238 -6.05 4.13 1.65
CA THR A 238 -6.42 5.12 0.62
C THR A 238 -6.38 4.51 -0.78
N VAL A 239 -7.41 4.73 -1.60
CA VAL A 239 -7.47 4.19 -2.96
C VAL A 239 -6.70 5.10 -3.92
N THR A 240 -5.65 4.55 -4.53
CA THR A 240 -4.87 5.15 -5.63
C THR A 240 -5.39 4.69 -6.99
N GLY A 241 -4.86 5.22 -8.09
CA GLY A 241 -5.24 4.77 -9.45
C GLY A 241 -5.01 3.28 -9.67
N ASN A 242 -3.89 2.73 -9.19
CA ASN A 242 -3.59 1.30 -9.30
C ASN A 242 -4.59 0.46 -8.48
N ARG A 243 -4.91 0.89 -7.25
CA ARG A 243 -5.93 0.25 -6.41
C ARG A 243 -7.31 0.27 -7.06
N LEU A 244 -7.72 1.42 -7.60
CA LEU A 244 -9.01 1.57 -8.27
C LEU A 244 -9.12 0.64 -9.49
N ARG A 245 -8.05 0.55 -10.30
CA ARG A 245 -8.00 -0.40 -11.43
C ARG A 245 -8.25 -1.83 -10.96
N THR A 246 -7.52 -2.27 -9.93
CA THR A 246 -7.68 -3.64 -9.42
C THR A 246 -9.08 -3.86 -8.85
N LEU A 247 -9.63 -2.91 -8.09
CA LEU A 247 -11.00 -3.00 -7.58
C LEU A 247 -12.04 -3.17 -8.71
N VAL A 248 -11.94 -2.35 -9.77
CA VAL A 248 -12.85 -2.44 -10.93
C VAL A 248 -12.76 -3.82 -11.57
N VAL A 249 -11.54 -4.31 -11.84
CA VAL A 249 -11.33 -5.65 -12.44
C VAL A 249 -11.90 -6.73 -11.53
N THR A 250 -11.55 -6.73 -10.24
CA THR A 250 -12.02 -7.73 -9.27
C THR A 250 -13.54 -7.75 -9.17
N TYR A 251 -14.20 -6.59 -9.07
CA TYR A 251 -15.66 -6.55 -8.95
C TYR A 251 -16.36 -6.99 -10.23
N VAL A 252 -15.91 -6.51 -11.40
CA VAL A 252 -16.52 -6.85 -12.68
C VAL A 252 -16.33 -8.34 -13.01
N ASP A 253 -15.13 -8.91 -12.78
CA ASP A 253 -14.88 -10.33 -12.98
C ASP A 253 -15.74 -11.18 -12.03
N THR A 254 -15.89 -10.77 -10.77
CA THR A 254 -16.78 -11.44 -9.81
C THR A 254 -18.23 -11.47 -10.31
N ILE A 255 -18.73 -10.33 -10.78
CA ILE A 255 -20.10 -10.23 -11.33
C ILE A 255 -20.25 -11.12 -12.58
N ASN A 256 -19.28 -11.11 -13.48
CA ASN A 256 -19.31 -11.91 -14.71
C ASN A 256 -19.32 -13.42 -14.44
N THR A 257 -18.76 -13.88 -13.32
CA THR A 257 -18.83 -15.29 -12.89
C THR A 257 -20.15 -15.66 -12.20
N GLY A 258 -21.06 -14.69 -12.01
CA GLY A 258 -22.32 -14.88 -11.29
C GLY A 258 -22.20 -14.82 -9.76
N ALA A 259 -21.01 -14.49 -9.24
CA ALA A 259 -20.76 -14.31 -7.81
C ALA A 259 -21.07 -12.87 -7.36
N VAL A 260 -21.18 -12.67 -6.05
CA VAL A 260 -21.46 -11.37 -5.44
C VAL A 260 -20.14 -10.71 -5.01
N PRO A 261 -19.85 -9.47 -5.43
CA PRO A 261 -18.71 -8.69 -4.96
C PRO A 261 -18.61 -8.68 -3.43
N CYS A 262 -17.43 -9.06 -2.93
CA CYS A 262 -17.12 -9.06 -1.50
C CYS A 262 -16.00 -8.08 -1.20
N LEU A 263 -16.22 -7.19 -0.24
CA LEU A 263 -15.25 -6.16 0.15
C LEU A 263 -13.98 -6.76 0.75
N GLU A 264 -14.13 -7.71 1.67
CA GLU A 264 -13.00 -8.41 2.30
C GLU A 264 -12.10 -9.10 1.27
N ASN A 265 -12.71 -9.81 0.31
CA ASN A 265 -11.97 -10.49 -0.76
C ASN A 265 -11.22 -9.50 -1.64
N ALA A 266 -11.86 -8.37 -2.02
CA ALA A 266 -11.21 -7.36 -2.83
C ALA A 266 -9.99 -6.73 -2.12
N VAL A 267 -10.10 -6.47 -0.81
CA VAL A 267 -8.98 -5.99 0.01
C VAL A 267 -7.87 -7.05 0.10
N ALA A 268 -8.22 -8.33 0.26
CA ALA A 268 -7.25 -9.42 0.29
C ALA A 268 -6.50 -9.57 -1.04
N THR A 269 -7.20 -9.52 -2.17
CA THR A 269 -6.59 -9.56 -3.51
C THR A 269 -5.65 -8.38 -3.73
N LEU A 270 -6.05 -7.17 -3.32
CA LEU A 270 -5.18 -5.99 -3.37
C LEU A 270 -3.93 -6.16 -2.51
N ALA A 271 -4.08 -6.65 -1.27
CA ALA A 271 -2.97 -6.88 -0.35
C ALA A 271 -1.97 -7.87 -0.93
N GLN A 272 -2.45 -8.97 -1.53
CA GLN A 272 -1.60 -9.96 -2.16
C GLN A 272 -0.76 -9.37 -3.31
N LEU A 273 -1.38 -8.60 -4.20
CA LEU A 273 -0.68 -7.98 -5.33
C LEU A 273 0.33 -6.92 -4.86
N GLU A 274 -0.10 -5.99 -4.01
CA GLU A 274 0.76 -4.89 -3.58
C GLU A 274 1.89 -5.34 -2.67
N ASN A 275 1.64 -6.30 -1.77
CA ASN A 275 2.69 -6.82 -0.90
C ASN A 275 3.74 -7.59 -1.70
N SER A 276 3.33 -8.36 -2.72
CA SER A 276 4.27 -9.02 -3.64
C SER A 276 5.16 -8.02 -4.36
N GLU A 277 4.56 -6.96 -4.92
CA GLU A 277 5.34 -5.88 -5.54
C GLU A 277 6.21 -5.11 -4.53
N ALA A 278 5.74 -4.93 -3.28
CA ALA A 278 6.49 -4.26 -2.22
C ALA A 278 7.74 -5.06 -1.83
N VAL A 279 7.65 -6.39 -1.75
CA VAL A 279 8.80 -7.28 -1.54
C VAL A 279 9.83 -7.07 -2.65
N GLN A 280 9.39 -7.11 -3.91
CA GLN A 280 10.29 -6.93 -5.06
C GLN A 280 10.95 -5.55 -5.04
N ARG A 281 10.16 -4.48 -4.83
CA ARG A 281 10.66 -3.10 -4.73
C ARG A 281 11.72 -2.95 -3.63
N ALA A 282 11.46 -3.50 -2.45
CA ALA A 282 12.40 -3.45 -1.33
C ALA A 282 13.69 -4.23 -1.62
N ALA A 283 13.58 -5.42 -2.21
CA ALA A 283 14.72 -6.25 -2.58
C ALA A 283 15.59 -5.63 -3.68
N ASP A 284 14.98 -4.95 -4.65
CA ASP A 284 15.68 -4.20 -5.68
C ASP A 284 16.37 -2.95 -5.11
N HIS A 285 15.69 -2.24 -4.19
CA HIS A 285 16.31 -1.13 -3.44
C HIS A 285 17.54 -1.59 -2.67
N TYR A 286 17.44 -2.69 -1.91
CA TYR A 286 18.58 -3.28 -1.21
C TYR A 286 19.75 -3.58 -2.15
N SER A 287 19.48 -4.28 -3.26
CA SER A 287 20.51 -4.68 -4.24
C SER A 287 21.21 -3.47 -4.84
N LYS A 288 20.44 -2.45 -5.20
CA LYS A 288 20.96 -1.20 -5.75
C LYS A 288 21.83 -0.45 -4.74
N GLN A 289 21.39 -0.32 -3.49
CA GLN A 289 22.14 0.40 -2.46
C GLN A 289 23.44 -0.33 -2.09
N MET A 290 23.39 -1.65 -1.95
CA MET A 290 24.60 -2.46 -1.70
C MET A 290 25.62 -2.31 -2.84
N ALA A 291 25.17 -2.43 -4.09
CA ALA A 291 26.06 -2.30 -5.25
C ALA A 291 26.68 -0.89 -5.39
N GLN A 292 26.01 0.15 -4.91
CA GLN A 292 26.50 1.52 -4.97
C GLN A 292 27.46 1.88 -3.82
N ARG A 293 27.25 1.31 -2.63
CA ARG A 293 27.99 1.68 -1.41
C ARG A 293 29.17 0.76 -1.12
N VAL A 294 29.12 -0.50 -1.55
CA VAL A 294 30.19 -1.48 -1.27
C VAL A 294 31.26 -1.44 -2.34
N THR A 295 32.52 -1.32 -1.93
CA THR A 295 33.69 -1.51 -2.80
C THR A 295 34.45 -2.76 -2.39
N LEU A 296 34.49 -3.75 -3.30
CA LEU A 296 35.12 -5.04 -3.03
C LEU A 296 36.59 -5.08 -3.49
N PRO A 297 37.50 -5.72 -2.72
CA PRO A 297 37.27 -6.24 -1.37
C PRO A 297 37.13 -5.11 -0.34
N THR A 298 36.32 -5.34 0.70
CA THR A 298 36.28 -4.48 1.88
C THR A 298 37.54 -4.69 2.72
N GLU A 299 37.92 -3.73 3.56
CA GLU A 299 39.07 -3.87 4.46
C GLU A 299 38.76 -4.92 5.55
N THR A 300 37.54 -4.86 6.10
CA THR A 300 37.07 -5.78 7.15
C THR A 300 35.70 -6.35 6.81
N LEU A 301 35.31 -7.44 7.46
CA LEU A 301 33.96 -7.97 7.39
C LEU A 301 32.95 -6.94 7.94
N GLN A 302 33.31 -6.23 9.02
CA GLN A 302 32.46 -5.23 9.65
C GLN A 302 32.05 -4.11 8.69
N GLU A 303 32.96 -3.62 7.84
CA GLU A 303 32.65 -2.62 6.80
C GLU A 303 31.49 -3.07 5.89
N LEU A 304 31.50 -4.34 5.45
CA LEU A 304 30.44 -4.89 4.62
C LEU A 304 29.14 -5.05 5.43
N LEU A 305 29.23 -5.55 6.66
CA LEU A 305 28.07 -5.77 7.53
C LEU A 305 27.37 -4.47 7.90
N ASP A 306 28.10 -3.39 8.17
CA ASP A 306 27.54 -2.08 8.50
C ASP A 306 26.75 -1.52 7.32
N VAL A 307 27.32 -1.56 6.10
CA VAL A 307 26.61 -1.13 4.88
C VAL A 307 25.36 -2.00 4.63
N HIS A 308 25.47 -3.31 4.85
CA HIS A 308 24.33 -4.22 4.76
C HIS A 308 23.21 -3.86 5.73
N THR A 309 23.53 -3.59 7.00
CA THR A 309 22.53 -3.20 8.02
C THR A 309 21.79 -1.93 7.62
N ASP A 310 22.50 -0.93 7.08
CA ASP A 310 21.86 0.29 6.58
C ASP A 310 20.95 0.02 5.37
N CYS A 311 21.43 -0.77 4.41
CA CYS A 311 20.65 -1.10 3.21
C CYS A 311 19.41 -1.95 3.55
N GLU A 312 19.53 -2.88 4.49
CA GLU A 312 18.41 -3.70 4.98
C GLU A 312 17.38 -2.83 5.69
N ARG A 313 17.81 -1.93 6.60
CA ARG A 313 16.91 -0.99 7.28
C ARG A 313 16.11 -0.14 6.30
N GLU A 314 16.76 0.37 5.25
CA GLU A 314 16.09 1.12 4.18
C GLU A 314 15.12 0.25 3.38
N ALA A 315 15.51 -0.97 3.03
CA ALA A 315 14.66 -1.89 2.27
C ALA A 315 13.40 -2.29 3.05
N ILE A 316 13.53 -2.58 4.35
CA ILE A 316 12.37 -2.86 5.22
C ILE A 316 11.48 -1.62 5.31
N ALA A 317 12.04 -0.42 5.41
CA ALA A 317 11.24 0.82 5.42
C ALA A 317 10.44 1.01 4.12
N VAL A 318 11.07 0.77 2.95
CA VAL A 318 10.39 0.78 1.64
C VAL A 318 9.24 -0.23 1.60
N PHE A 319 9.46 -1.45 2.12
CA PHE A 319 8.41 -2.46 2.23
C PHE A 319 7.29 -1.99 3.16
N MET A 320 7.60 -1.46 4.34
CA MET A 320 6.59 -1.01 5.31
C MET A 320 5.71 0.12 4.77
N GLU A 321 6.26 0.99 3.92
CA GLU A 321 5.53 2.07 3.25
C GLU A 321 4.56 1.56 2.18
N HIS A 322 4.94 0.51 1.44
CA HIS A 322 4.19 0.06 0.25
C HIS A 322 3.35 -1.21 0.49
N SER A 323 3.51 -1.87 1.63
CA SER A 323 2.73 -3.05 2.00
C SER A 323 1.58 -2.68 2.93
N PHE A 324 0.52 -3.48 2.93
CA PHE A 324 -0.59 -3.36 3.88
C PHE A 324 -1.25 -4.73 4.10
N LYS A 325 -1.89 -4.92 5.25
CA LYS A 325 -2.62 -6.15 5.60
C LYS A 325 -1.80 -7.45 5.44
N ASP A 326 -0.53 -7.42 5.82
CA ASP A 326 0.33 -8.63 5.92
C ASP A 326 0.19 -9.28 7.30
N GLU A 327 -1.03 -9.70 7.67
CA GLU A 327 -1.38 -10.16 9.02
C GLU A 327 -0.53 -11.35 9.49
N LYS A 328 -0.25 -12.29 8.58
CA LYS A 328 0.57 -13.49 8.85
C LYS A 328 2.08 -13.24 8.69
N ARG A 329 2.47 -12.03 8.27
CA ARG A 329 3.85 -11.61 8.01
C ARG A 329 4.54 -12.51 6.98
N GLU A 330 3.78 -13.04 6.03
CA GLU A 330 4.29 -13.96 5.02
C GLU A 330 5.20 -13.21 4.06
N PHE A 331 4.76 -12.04 3.58
CA PHE A 331 5.55 -11.20 2.67
C PHE A 331 6.77 -10.60 3.36
N GLN A 332 6.63 -10.15 4.62
CA GLN A 332 7.77 -9.68 5.40
C GLN A 332 8.83 -10.78 5.57
N LYS A 333 8.44 -12.03 5.86
CA LYS A 333 9.37 -13.16 5.95
C LYS A 333 10.07 -13.42 4.61
N THR A 334 9.32 -13.44 3.51
CA THR A 334 9.88 -13.59 2.17
C THR A 334 10.91 -12.51 1.85
N LEU A 335 10.65 -11.25 2.22
CA LEU A 335 11.63 -10.17 2.05
C LEU A 335 12.91 -10.41 2.85
N VAL A 336 12.79 -10.79 4.13
CA VAL A 336 13.95 -11.04 5.00
C VAL A 336 14.79 -12.21 4.47
N GLU A 337 14.15 -13.28 4.00
CA GLU A 337 14.84 -14.41 3.35
C GLU A 337 15.58 -13.97 2.08
N LEU A 338 14.92 -13.18 1.23
CA LEU A 338 15.53 -12.67 -0.01
C LEU A 338 16.72 -11.73 0.26
N ILE A 339 16.63 -10.87 1.28
CA ILE A 339 17.74 -10.01 1.71
C ILE A 339 18.89 -10.85 2.26
N LYS A 340 18.59 -11.90 3.04
CA LYS A 340 19.60 -12.84 3.56
C LYS A 340 20.35 -13.53 2.43
N ASP A 341 19.65 -14.03 1.41
CA ASP A 341 20.28 -14.67 0.26
C ASP A 341 21.17 -13.70 -0.53
N LYS A 342 20.70 -12.46 -0.71
CA LYS A 342 21.50 -11.41 -1.37
C LYS A 342 22.73 -11.01 -0.54
N LYS A 343 22.61 -10.94 0.79
CA LYS A 343 23.74 -10.70 1.70
C LYS A 343 24.79 -11.79 1.54
N GLU A 344 24.38 -13.05 1.54
CA GLU A 344 25.27 -14.20 1.37
C GLU A 344 26.03 -14.11 0.04
N HIS A 345 25.36 -13.71 -1.04
CA HIS A 345 26.01 -13.47 -2.32
C HIS A 345 27.07 -12.35 -2.25
N PHE A 346 26.79 -11.22 -1.57
CA PHE A 346 27.78 -10.16 -1.38
C PHE A 346 28.97 -10.60 -0.50
N LEU A 347 28.73 -11.45 0.51
CA LEU A 347 29.80 -12.03 1.32
C LEU A 347 30.73 -12.88 0.44
N GLN A 348 30.18 -13.78 -0.36
CA GLN A 348 30.95 -14.64 -1.26
C GLN A 348 31.76 -13.81 -2.27
N GLN A 349 31.15 -12.81 -2.90
CA GLN A 349 31.87 -11.91 -3.82
C GLN A 349 33.01 -11.16 -3.12
N ASN A 350 32.84 -10.77 -1.85
CA ASN A 350 33.90 -10.12 -1.08
C ASN A 350 35.06 -11.08 -0.77
N GLU A 351 34.75 -12.32 -0.40
CA GLU A 351 35.76 -13.36 -0.18
C GLU A 351 36.56 -13.64 -1.44
N GLU A 352 35.89 -13.82 -2.59
CA GLU A 352 36.53 -14.05 -3.88
C GLU A 352 37.42 -12.88 -4.30
N ALA A 353 36.93 -11.64 -4.15
CA ALA A 353 37.69 -10.44 -4.44
C ALA A 353 38.94 -10.32 -3.55
N SER A 354 38.80 -10.64 -2.25
CA SER A 354 39.90 -10.66 -1.29
C SER A 354 40.95 -11.70 -1.65
N ILE A 355 40.52 -12.93 -1.96
CA ILE A 355 41.43 -14.01 -2.41
C ILE A 355 42.20 -13.58 -3.65
N LYS A 356 41.48 -13.12 -4.67
CA LYS A 356 42.08 -12.72 -5.95
C LYS A 356 43.10 -11.60 -5.78
N TYR A 357 42.76 -10.57 -5.00
CA TYR A 357 43.65 -9.45 -4.72
C TYR A 357 44.90 -9.91 -3.93
N CYS A 358 44.71 -10.67 -2.86
CA CYS A 358 45.79 -11.15 -2.01
C CYS A 358 46.75 -12.07 -2.77
N GLN A 359 46.22 -13.03 -3.53
CA GLN A 359 47.04 -13.95 -4.34
C GLN A 359 47.87 -13.21 -5.38
N SER A 360 47.26 -12.26 -6.10
CA SER A 360 47.95 -11.44 -7.10
C SER A 360 49.13 -10.68 -6.48
N ARG A 361 48.90 -10.01 -5.35
CA ARG A 361 49.95 -9.27 -4.64
C ARG A 361 51.01 -10.16 -4.01
N LEU A 362 50.64 -11.33 -3.47
CA LEU A 362 51.60 -12.29 -2.94
C LEU A 362 52.51 -12.85 -4.04
N ASN A 363 51.95 -13.16 -5.22
CA ASN A 363 52.74 -13.60 -6.37
C ASN A 363 53.75 -12.52 -6.81
N GLU A 364 53.33 -11.26 -6.86
CA GLU A 364 54.20 -10.12 -7.18
C GLU A 364 55.33 -9.95 -6.15
N ILE A 365 55.00 -9.95 -4.85
CA ILE A 365 55.98 -9.73 -3.77
C ILE A 365 56.95 -10.92 -3.63
N SER A 366 56.48 -12.14 -3.88
CA SER A 366 57.27 -13.37 -3.74
C SER A 366 58.08 -13.74 -4.98
N GLN A 367 57.87 -13.06 -6.11
CA GLN A 367 58.53 -13.39 -7.39
C GLN A 367 60.05 -13.50 -7.26
N VAL A 368 60.71 -12.51 -6.65
CA VAL A 368 62.17 -12.49 -6.48
C VAL A 368 62.66 -13.66 -5.63
N LEU A 369 61.90 -14.04 -4.60
CA LEU A 369 62.24 -15.19 -3.78
C LEU A 369 62.12 -16.48 -4.60
N MET A 370 61.03 -16.65 -5.35
CA MET A 370 60.81 -17.85 -6.18
C MET A 370 61.88 -18.01 -7.26
N GLU A 371 62.27 -16.92 -7.92
CA GLU A 371 63.39 -16.89 -8.86
C GLU A 371 64.70 -17.28 -8.17
N SER A 372 64.99 -16.72 -6.99
CA SER A 372 66.20 -17.04 -6.21
C SER A 372 66.24 -18.50 -5.73
N ILE A 373 65.09 -19.09 -5.37
CA ILE A 373 64.97 -20.51 -5.04
C ILE A 373 65.32 -21.35 -6.27
N SER A 374 64.69 -21.07 -7.42
CA SER A 374 64.92 -21.83 -8.65
C SER A 374 66.36 -21.73 -9.18
N ALA A 375 67.02 -20.59 -8.95
CA ALA A 375 68.42 -20.38 -9.30
C ALA A 375 69.42 -21.05 -8.33
N GLY A 376 68.94 -21.69 -7.25
CA GLY A 376 69.78 -22.34 -6.25
C GLY A 376 70.57 -21.36 -5.37
N THR A 377 70.15 -20.10 -5.29
CA THR A 377 70.88 -19.03 -4.56
C THR A 377 71.06 -19.34 -3.08
N PHE A 378 70.16 -20.13 -2.49
CA PHE A 378 70.19 -20.50 -1.08
C PHE A 378 70.97 -21.80 -0.79
N SER A 379 71.52 -22.49 -1.80
CA SER A 379 72.28 -23.74 -1.63
C SER A 379 73.76 -23.49 -1.28
N VAL A 380 74.01 -22.54 -0.37
CA VAL A 380 75.35 -22.13 0.10
C VAL A 380 75.41 -22.20 1.63
N PRO A 381 76.61 -22.30 2.25
CA PRO A 381 76.73 -22.24 3.71
C PRO A 381 76.12 -20.93 4.26
N GLY A 382 75.16 -21.03 5.18
CA GLY A 382 74.39 -19.91 5.72
C GLY A 382 73.16 -19.48 4.89
N GLY A 383 72.85 -20.20 3.80
CA GLY A 383 71.74 -19.92 2.90
C GLY A 383 70.35 -20.01 3.57
N TYR A 384 70.19 -20.82 4.62
CA TYR A 384 68.94 -20.89 5.37
C TYR A 384 68.58 -19.55 6.06
N LYS A 385 69.59 -18.83 6.57
CA LYS A 385 69.39 -17.51 7.18
C LYS A 385 68.92 -16.48 6.14
N LEU A 386 69.55 -16.47 4.97
CA LEU A 386 69.20 -15.58 3.87
C LEU A 386 67.78 -15.85 3.35
N TYR A 387 67.40 -17.13 3.25
CA TYR A 387 66.03 -17.52 2.89
C TYR A 387 65.01 -16.99 3.89
N ARG A 388 65.28 -17.12 5.19
CA ARG A 388 64.39 -16.62 6.24
C ARG A 388 64.23 -15.10 6.17
N GLU A 389 65.31 -14.35 6.03
CA GLU A 389 65.25 -12.89 5.91
C GLU A 389 64.42 -12.47 4.68
N ALA A 390 64.54 -13.18 3.56
CA ALA A 390 63.73 -12.93 2.37
C ALA A 390 62.23 -13.26 2.61
N LYS A 391 61.93 -14.38 3.29
CA LYS A 391 60.56 -14.77 3.68
C LYS A 391 59.93 -13.76 4.64
N GLU A 392 60.66 -13.33 5.67
CA GLU A 392 60.22 -12.29 6.61
C GLU A 392 59.97 -10.95 5.90
N SER A 393 60.80 -10.60 4.91
CA SER A 393 60.58 -9.41 4.07
C SER A 393 59.28 -9.49 3.27
N ILE A 394 58.90 -10.67 2.76
CA ILE A 394 57.61 -10.88 2.07
C ILE A 394 56.45 -10.72 3.05
N GLU A 395 56.51 -11.37 4.21
CA GLU A 395 55.47 -11.24 5.25
C GLU A 395 55.29 -9.78 5.68
N TRP A 396 56.39 -9.05 5.87
CA TRP A 396 56.36 -7.62 6.16
C TRP A 396 55.73 -6.82 5.04
N LYS A 397 56.19 -6.95 3.78
CA LYS A 397 55.61 -6.24 2.63
C LYS A 397 54.12 -6.53 2.46
N TYR A 398 53.71 -7.78 2.66
CA TYR A 398 52.31 -8.19 2.60
C TYR A 398 51.48 -7.56 3.72
N SER A 399 52.02 -7.50 4.94
CA SER A 399 51.34 -6.85 6.07
C SER A 399 51.00 -5.38 5.78
N GLN A 400 51.84 -4.68 5.02
CA GLN A 400 51.67 -3.27 4.67
C GLN A 400 50.66 -3.00 3.53
N LEU A 401 50.16 -4.04 2.85
CA LEU A 401 49.19 -3.84 1.77
C LEU A 401 47.84 -3.34 2.31
N PRO A 402 47.24 -2.28 1.73
CA PRO A 402 45.90 -1.86 2.07
C PRO A 402 44.85 -2.79 1.43
N ARG A 403 43.65 -2.83 2.02
CA ARG A 403 42.44 -3.49 1.48
C ARG A 403 42.65 -4.93 1.03
N LYS A 404 43.37 -5.70 1.84
CA LYS A 404 43.56 -7.14 1.59
C LYS A 404 42.24 -7.90 1.70
N GLY A 405 41.39 -7.45 2.62
CA GLY A 405 40.08 -8.02 2.91
C GLY A 405 40.13 -9.30 3.72
N VAL A 406 38.95 -9.91 3.85
CA VAL A 406 38.67 -10.93 4.88
C VAL A 406 39.50 -12.22 4.74
N LYS A 407 40.00 -12.55 3.54
CA LYS A 407 40.81 -13.75 3.28
C LYS A 407 42.32 -13.51 3.34
N ALA A 408 42.77 -12.35 3.78
CA ALA A 408 44.18 -11.98 3.82
C ALA A 408 45.08 -13.00 4.54
N ASN A 409 44.70 -13.40 5.75
CA ASN A 409 45.47 -14.34 6.57
C ASN A 409 45.43 -15.76 6.02
N GLU A 410 44.28 -16.19 5.50
CA GLU A 410 44.11 -17.51 4.89
C GLU A 410 44.97 -17.68 3.64
N VAL A 411 45.04 -16.65 2.78
CA VAL A 411 45.89 -16.66 1.59
C VAL A 411 47.37 -16.65 1.97
N LEU A 412 47.78 -15.83 2.93
CA LEU A 412 49.16 -15.82 3.42
C LEU A 412 49.55 -17.19 4.00
N GLN A 413 48.68 -17.78 4.82
CA GLN A 413 48.94 -19.09 5.41
C GLN A 413 49.09 -20.18 4.34
N ARG A 414 48.24 -20.20 3.30
CA ARG A 414 48.40 -21.12 2.16
C ARG A 414 49.75 -20.94 1.47
N PHE A 415 50.17 -19.69 1.24
CA PHE A 415 51.47 -19.40 0.66
C PHE A 415 52.60 -19.95 1.54
N LEU A 416 52.59 -19.63 2.84
CA LEU A 416 53.62 -20.10 3.78
C LEU A 416 53.65 -21.63 3.89
N GLN A 417 52.50 -22.30 3.86
CA GLN A 417 52.41 -23.77 3.81
C GLN A 417 53.06 -24.34 2.54
N SER A 418 52.88 -23.69 1.39
CA SER A 418 53.54 -24.10 0.15
C SER A 418 55.07 -24.00 0.19
N GLN A 419 55.59 -23.16 1.10
CA GLN A 419 57.02 -22.94 1.28
C GLN A 419 57.68 -23.93 2.24
N VAL A 420 56.92 -24.68 3.05
CA VAL A 420 57.46 -25.53 4.13
C VAL A 420 58.45 -26.57 3.60
N SER A 421 58.11 -27.28 2.52
CA SER A 421 58.99 -28.32 1.95
C SER A 421 60.27 -27.75 1.33
N ILE A 422 60.19 -26.54 0.76
CA ILE A 422 61.34 -25.81 0.22
C ILE A 422 62.26 -25.38 1.35
N GLU A 423 61.67 -24.83 2.43
CA GLU A 423 62.40 -24.42 3.63
C GLU A 423 63.13 -25.61 4.27
N GLU A 424 62.46 -26.76 4.41
CA GLU A 424 63.07 -28.00 4.90
C GLU A 424 64.23 -28.47 4.02
N SER A 425 64.10 -28.36 2.70
CA SER A 425 65.15 -28.77 1.75
C SER A 425 66.39 -27.86 1.82
N ILE A 426 66.20 -26.54 1.88
CA ILE A 426 67.29 -25.56 2.04
C ILE A 426 67.99 -25.78 3.39
N TRP A 427 67.22 -26.06 4.43
CA TRP A 427 67.75 -26.36 5.76
C TRP A 427 68.59 -27.64 5.81
N GLN A 428 68.15 -28.73 5.17
CA GLN A 428 68.94 -29.98 5.09
C GLN A 428 70.27 -29.78 4.35
N ALA A 429 70.28 -28.91 3.33
CA ALA A 429 71.45 -28.64 2.51
C ALA A 429 72.49 -27.71 3.17
N ASP A 430 72.09 -26.93 4.18
CA ASP A 430 72.97 -25.94 4.81
C ASP A 430 73.95 -26.59 5.81
N LYS A 431 75.23 -26.65 5.40
CA LYS A 431 76.34 -27.24 6.17
C LYS A 431 76.87 -26.33 7.28
N ALA A 432 76.42 -25.07 7.35
CA ALA A 432 76.85 -24.12 8.39
C ALA A 432 76.11 -24.29 9.72
N LEU A 433 75.01 -25.04 9.74
CA LEU A 433 74.17 -25.27 10.93
C LEU A 433 74.61 -26.53 11.70
N THR A 434 74.79 -26.40 13.01
CA THR A 434 75.02 -27.54 13.92
C THR A 434 73.72 -28.32 14.18
N ASP A 435 73.83 -29.60 14.56
CA ASP A 435 72.66 -30.45 14.85
C ASP A 435 71.76 -29.88 15.97
N GLY A 436 72.34 -29.14 16.92
CA GLY A 436 71.59 -28.43 17.97
C GLY A 436 70.80 -27.22 17.45
N GLU A 437 71.40 -26.41 16.58
CA GLU A 437 70.72 -25.27 15.93
C GLU A 437 69.60 -25.74 14.99
N LYS A 438 69.83 -26.89 14.35
CA LYS A 438 68.85 -27.61 13.52
C LYS A 438 67.61 -28.00 14.35
N ALA A 439 67.78 -28.56 15.54
CA ALA A 439 66.66 -28.94 16.42
C ALA A 439 65.88 -27.72 16.96
N ILE A 440 66.57 -26.64 17.35
CA ILE A 440 65.93 -25.41 17.86
C ILE A 440 65.08 -24.73 16.77
N ALA A 441 65.55 -24.75 15.52
CA ALA A 441 64.81 -24.19 14.39
C ALA A 441 63.50 -24.94 14.11
N VAL A 442 63.51 -26.28 14.15
CA VAL A 442 62.30 -27.12 13.95
C VAL A 442 61.23 -26.80 14.99
N GLU A 443 61.62 -26.68 16.26
CA GLU A 443 60.67 -26.38 17.33
C GLU A 443 60.09 -24.96 17.19
N ARG A 444 60.91 -24.00 16.72
CA ARG A 444 60.46 -22.64 16.41
C ARG A 444 59.43 -22.62 15.29
N VAL A 445 59.69 -23.32 14.18
CA VAL A 445 58.76 -23.41 13.04
C VAL A 445 57.42 -24.04 13.46
N ARG A 446 57.46 -25.11 14.27
CA ARG A 446 56.24 -25.73 14.82
C ARG A 446 55.45 -24.76 15.70
N LYS A 447 56.13 -24.02 16.57
CA LYS A 447 55.50 -23.02 17.43
C LYS A 447 54.84 -21.91 16.60
N GLU A 448 55.55 -21.36 15.62
CA GLU A 448 55.00 -20.32 14.75
C GLU A 448 53.83 -20.83 13.89
N ALA A 449 53.86 -22.10 13.45
CA ALA A 449 52.73 -22.70 12.74
C ALA A 449 51.48 -22.81 13.63
N ALA A 450 51.66 -23.27 14.88
CA ALA A 450 50.58 -23.37 15.85
C ALA A 450 50.00 -21.99 16.24
N GLU A 451 50.85 -20.98 16.44
CA GLU A 451 50.43 -19.60 16.71
C GLU A 451 49.59 -19.02 15.57
N ARG A 452 49.98 -19.26 14.31
CA ARG A 452 49.21 -18.81 13.13
C ARG A 452 47.88 -19.54 12.98
N GLU A 453 47.84 -20.85 13.25
CA GLU A 453 46.59 -21.61 13.25
C GLU A 453 45.62 -21.10 14.32
N GLN A 454 46.14 -20.80 15.52
CA GLN A 454 45.36 -20.18 16.58
C GLN A 454 44.83 -18.80 16.18
N GLU A 455 45.61 -17.99 15.48
CA GLU A 455 45.18 -16.67 15.01
C GLU A 455 44.08 -16.76 13.95
N LEU A 456 44.17 -17.71 13.02
CA LEU A 456 43.09 -17.98 12.05
C LEU A 456 41.80 -18.39 12.76
N LEU A 457 41.88 -19.25 13.78
CA LEU A 457 40.72 -19.67 14.57
C LEU A 457 40.08 -18.48 15.30
N LYS A 458 40.88 -17.59 15.91
CA LYS A 458 40.37 -16.37 16.54
C LYS A 458 39.66 -15.47 15.53
N GLN A 459 40.23 -15.30 14.33
CA GLN A 459 39.60 -14.51 13.28
C GLN A 459 38.25 -15.09 12.86
N LYS A 460 38.17 -16.41 12.64
CA LYS A 460 36.90 -17.08 12.30
C LYS A 460 35.84 -16.90 13.39
N LEU A 461 36.24 -16.99 14.67
CA LEU A 461 35.33 -16.76 15.79
C LEU A 461 34.85 -15.31 15.82
N LEU A 462 35.74 -14.33 15.57
CA LEU A 462 35.39 -12.92 15.49
C LEU A 462 34.41 -12.65 14.35
N GLU A 463 34.63 -13.24 13.18
CA GLU A 463 33.73 -13.12 12.03
C GLU A 463 32.34 -13.69 12.33
N GLN A 464 32.26 -14.86 12.97
CA GLN A 464 31.00 -15.45 13.43
C GLN A 464 30.28 -14.54 14.43
N GLN A 465 31.01 -13.99 15.40
CA GLN A 465 30.46 -13.07 16.39
C GLN A 465 29.90 -11.79 15.73
N GLN A 466 30.64 -11.20 14.79
CA GLN A 466 30.19 -10.02 14.03
C GLN A 466 28.91 -10.30 13.24
N GLN A 467 28.81 -11.50 12.63
CA GLN A 467 27.59 -11.89 11.91
C GLN A 467 26.37 -12.03 12.84
N ILE A 468 26.55 -12.65 14.02
CA ILE A 468 25.49 -12.79 15.02
C ILE A 468 25.05 -11.41 15.50
N GLU A 469 25.99 -10.53 15.86
CA GLU A 469 25.66 -9.17 16.32
C GLU A 469 24.94 -8.35 15.24
N ALA A 470 25.36 -8.45 13.98
CA ALA A 470 24.68 -7.79 12.87
C ALA A 470 23.24 -8.32 12.72
N GLN A 471 23.02 -9.63 12.81
CA GLN A 471 21.68 -10.23 12.77
C GLN A 471 20.80 -9.79 13.94
N GLU A 472 21.36 -9.68 15.15
CA GLU A 472 20.59 -9.19 16.30
C GLU A 472 20.16 -7.73 16.14
N ARG A 473 21.05 -6.87 15.61
CA ARG A 473 20.73 -5.46 15.34
C ARG A 473 19.60 -5.34 14.31
N THR A 474 19.68 -6.08 13.22
CA THR A 474 18.68 -6.00 12.15
C THR A 474 17.32 -6.54 12.59
N LEU A 475 17.30 -7.62 13.38
CA LEU A 475 16.07 -8.12 14.00
C LEU A 475 15.42 -7.08 14.92
N LYS A 476 16.21 -6.40 15.77
CA LYS A 476 15.71 -5.33 16.65
C LYS A 476 15.11 -4.18 15.86
N GLU A 477 15.80 -3.71 14.83
CA GLU A 477 15.35 -2.62 13.96
C GLU A 477 14.04 -2.98 13.24
N ASN A 478 13.95 -4.20 12.70
CA ASN A 478 12.76 -4.71 12.04
C ASN A 478 11.56 -4.77 12.99
N ILE A 479 11.77 -5.19 14.25
CA ILE A 479 10.73 -5.17 15.29
C ILE A 479 10.24 -3.74 15.57
N VAL A 480 11.13 -2.74 15.56
CA VAL A 480 10.75 -1.33 15.77
C VAL A 480 9.86 -0.83 14.63
N GLN A 481 10.30 -0.98 13.38
CA GLN A 481 9.53 -0.54 12.21
C GLN A 481 8.16 -1.24 12.12
N LEU A 482 8.12 -2.54 12.47
CA LEU A 482 6.88 -3.30 12.50
C LEU A 482 5.93 -2.81 13.60
N LYS A 483 6.44 -2.49 14.80
CA LYS A 483 5.62 -1.93 15.88
C LYS A 483 5.02 -0.58 15.49
N GLU A 484 5.81 0.30 14.88
CA GLU A 484 5.33 1.60 14.40
C GLU A 484 4.25 1.47 13.33
N LYS A 485 4.39 0.47 12.44
CA LYS A 485 3.36 0.18 11.45
C LYS A 485 2.07 -0.34 12.10
N MET A 486 2.18 -1.34 12.99
CA MET A 486 1.03 -1.91 13.68
C MET A 486 0.26 -0.89 14.52
N GLU A 487 0.96 0.05 15.17
CA GLU A 487 0.30 1.09 15.96
C GLU A 487 -0.50 2.06 15.07
N ARG A 488 0.06 2.47 13.92
CA ARG A 488 -0.67 3.29 12.93
C ARG A 488 -1.90 2.58 12.38
N GLU A 489 -1.79 1.29 12.05
CA GLU A 489 -2.91 0.48 11.57
C GLU A 489 -3.98 0.34 12.68
N ARG A 490 -3.56 0.11 13.93
CA ARG A 490 -4.47 0.04 15.08
C ARG A 490 -5.24 1.34 15.31
N GLU A 491 -4.59 2.49 15.21
CA GLU A 491 -5.26 3.79 15.32
C GLU A 491 -6.33 3.97 14.24
N ASN A 492 -6.07 3.52 13.01
CA ASN A 492 -7.05 3.60 11.92
C ASN A 492 -8.26 2.70 12.19
N ILE A 493 -8.03 1.48 12.66
CA ILE A 493 -9.10 0.54 13.03
C ILE A 493 -9.97 1.14 14.15
N LEU A 494 -9.36 1.73 15.18
CA LEU A 494 -10.10 2.36 16.28
C LEU A 494 -10.94 3.55 15.81
N LYS A 495 -10.41 4.39 14.91
CA LYS A 495 -11.16 5.49 14.30
C LYS A 495 -12.36 4.97 13.50
N GLU A 496 -12.17 3.91 12.72
CA GLU A 496 -13.23 3.28 11.94
C GLU A 496 -14.33 2.69 12.84
N GLN A 497 -13.95 1.95 13.88
CA GLN A 497 -14.88 1.37 14.85
C GLN A 497 -15.67 2.44 15.62
N SER A 498 -15.02 3.54 16.01
CA SER A 498 -15.69 4.66 16.67
C SER A 498 -16.73 5.32 15.77
N MET A 499 -16.42 5.57 14.50
CA MET A 499 -17.39 6.12 13.53
C MET A 499 -18.59 5.18 13.33
N MET A 500 -18.35 3.87 13.21
CA MET A 500 -19.42 2.88 13.07
C MET A 500 -20.33 2.85 14.30
N LEU A 501 -19.75 2.89 15.51
CA LEU A 501 -20.50 2.86 16.76
C LEU A 501 -21.37 4.10 16.94
N GLU A 502 -20.83 5.29 16.69
CA GLU A 502 -21.61 6.54 16.73
C GLU A 502 -22.79 6.52 15.78
N HIS A 503 -22.58 6.01 14.55
CA HIS A 503 -23.66 5.91 13.57
C HIS A 503 -24.73 4.90 14.00
N LYS A 504 -24.33 3.72 14.50
CA LYS A 504 -25.27 2.72 15.05
C LYS A 504 -26.16 3.32 16.13
N LEU A 505 -25.57 4.07 17.06
CA LEU A 505 -26.32 4.74 18.14
C LEU A 505 -27.33 5.76 17.59
N LYS A 506 -26.92 6.58 16.62
CA LYS A 506 -27.82 7.57 15.97
C LYS A 506 -29.00 6.92 15.27
N VAL A 507 -28.76 5.83 14.53
CA VAL A 507 -29.82 5.12 13.82
C VAL A 507 -30.77 4.41 14.79
N SER A 508 -30.23 3.72 15.80
CA SER A 508 -31.03 3.04 16.82
C SER A 508 -31.95 4.02 17.59
N LEU A 509 -31.42 5.19 17.98
CA LEU A 509 -32.20 6.24 18.63
C LEU A 509 -33.35 6.73 17.73
N ALA A 510 -33.08 6.94 16.44
CA ALA A 510 -34.10 7.39 15.51
C ALA A 510 -35.20 6.34 15.25
N MET A 511 -34.84 5.05 15.21
CA MET A 511 -35.82 3.96 15.10
C MET A 511 -36.69 3.88 16.37
N ALA A 512 -36.08 4.01 17.56
CA ALA A 512 -36.82 4.03 18.82
C ALA A 512 -37.82 5.19 18.89
N LEU A 513 -37.43 6.39 18.46
CA LEU A 513 -38.32 7.55 18.39
C LEU A 513 -39.51 7.33 17.42
N ALA A 514 -39.28 6.66 16.29
CA ALA A 514 -40.35 6.34 15.34
C ALA A 514 -41.36 5.32 15.90
N MET A 515 -40.89 4.38 16.73
CA MET A 515 -41.76 3.40 17.41
C MET A 515 -42.59 4.04 18.54
N LEU A 516 -42.03 5.02 19.26
CA LEU A 516 -42.71 5.70 20.37
C LEU A 516 -43.74 6.76 19.93
N GLY A 517 -43.67 7.24 18.69
CA GLY A 517 -44.54 8.30 18.14
C GLY A 517 -45.95 7.86 17.68
N GLY A 518 -46.50 6.75 18.17
CA GLY A 518 -47.89 6.33 17.88
C GLY A 518 -48.94 7.30 18.44
N PRO A 519 -50.15 7.41 17.83
CA PRO A 519 -51.03 8.54 18.05
C PRO A 519 -51.58 8.59 19.48
N SER A 520 -51.32 9.70 20.17
CA SER A 520 -52.19 10.18 21.23
C SER A 520 -53.53 10.57 20.60
N SER A 521 -54.47 9.62 20.56
CA SER A 521 -55.87 9.91 20.27
C SER A 521 -56.35 10.97 21.27
N GLY A 522 -56.56 12.19 20.80
CA GLY A 522 -57.23 13.23 21.57
C GLY A 522 -58.60 12.71 22.00
N THR A 523 -58.81 12.62 23.32
CA THR A 523 -60.15 12.54 23.90
C THR A 523 -60.86 13.86 23.60
N SER A 524 -61.61 13.89 22.50
CA SER A 524 -62.67 14.87 22.33
C SER A 524 -63.73 14.58 23.39
N GLY A 525 -63.75 15.42 24.43
CA GLY A 525 -64.86 15.49 25.37
C GLY A 525 -66.14 15.78 24.61
N LYS A 526 -67.13 14.90 24.77
CA LYS A 526 -68.53 15.22 24.52
C LYS A 526 -69.10 15.71 25.84
N ASP A 527 -69.29 17.02 25.95
CA ASP A 527 -70.33 17.62 26.77
C ASP A 527 -71.22 18.44 25.81
N GLY A 528 -72.53 18.17 25.84
CA GLY A 528 -73.55 18.78 24.99
C GLY A 528 -74.55 17.77 24.45
#